data_AF-A0A376S840-F1
#
_entry.id   AF-A0A376S840-F1
#
_cell.length_a   1.000
_cell.length_b   1.000
_cell.length_c   1.000
_cell.angle_alpha   90.00
_cell.angle_beta   90.00
_cell.angle_gamma   90.00
#
_symmetry.space_group_name_H-M   'P 1'
#
loop_
_entity.id
_entity.type
_entity.pdbx_description
1 polymer ?
#
loop_
_entity_poly.entity_id
_entity_poly.type
_entity_poly.pdbx_seq_one_letter_code
_entity_poly.pdbx_strand_id
1 'polypeptide(L)'
;MNSCGGFLSRYGSYSTAQISAAMSYMFGANDGNSPDDIANTKLVVMFGNNPAETRMSGGGVTYYVEQARERSNARMIVIDPRYNDTAAGREDEWLPIRPGTDGALACAIAWVLITENMVDQPFLDKYCVGYDEKTLPANAPRNAHYKAYILGEGPDGIAKTPEWAAKITSIPAEKIIQLAREIGSAKPAYICQGWGPQRHSNGEQTSRAIAMLSVLTGNVGINGGNSGVREGSWDWG
;
A
#
# COMPACT_ATOMS: atom_id res chain seq x y z
N MET A 1 37.34 -33.06 -3.61
CA MET A 1 36.23 -33.02 -2.62
C MET A 1 36.10 -31.56 -2.19
N ASN A 2 35.21 -30.80 -2.84
CA ASN A 2 35.06 -29.36 -2.60
C ASN A 2 34.27 -29.14 -1.30
N SER A 3 34.87 -28.43 -0.35
CA SER A 3 34.39 -28.14 1.00
C SER A 3 33.16 -27.20 1.09
N CYS A 4 32.30 -27.18 0.07
CA CYS A 4 31.03 -26.45 0.11
C CYS A 4 29.94 -27.43 0.51
N GLY A 5 29.72 -27.60 1.81
CA GLY A 5 28.62 -28.41 2.34
C GLY A 5 27.28 -27.96 1.74
N GLY A 6 26.38 -28.92 1.48
CA GLY A 6 25.01 -28.62 1.08
C GLY A 6 24.26 -27.88 2.19
N PHE A 7 23.48 -26.87 1.83
CA PHE A 7 22.55 -26.20 2.75
C PHE A 7 21.12 -26.64 2.47
N LEU A 8 20.27 -26.60 3.49
CA LEU A 8 18.82 -26.74 3.29
C LEU A 8 18.28 -25.38 2.83
N SER A 9 17.64 -25.32 1.66
CA SER A 9 16.98 -24.09 1.21
C SER A 9 15.94 -23.63 2.23
N ARG A 10 15.83 -22.31 2.44
CA ARG A 10 14.86 -21.73 3.37
C ARG A 10 13.52 -21.59 2.68
N TYR A 11 12.45 -22.11 3.29
CA TYR A 11 11.08 -21.84 2.85
C TYR A 11 10.46 -20.72 3.70
N GLY A 12 10.11 -19.61 3.04
CA GLY A 12 9.41 -18.48 3.66
C GLY A 12 10.28 -17.59 4.57
N SER A 13 9.63 -16.61 5.19
CA SER A 13 10.27 -15.66 6.08
C SER A 13 9.33 -15.16 7.15
N TYR A 14 9.74 -15.23 8.43
CA TYR A 14 8.95 -14.66 9.53
C TYR A 14 8.63 -13.17 9.31
N SER A 15 9.53 -12.45 8.65
CA SER A 15 9.39 -11.01 8.45
C SER A 15 8.59 -10.62 7.21
N THR A 16 8.49 -11.47 6.18
CA THR A 16 8.01 -11.09 4.83
C THR A 16 7.07 -12.09 4.18
N ALA A 17 6.78 -13.24 4.80
CA ALA A 17 6.10 -14.34 4.13
C ALA A 17 4.75 -13.96 3.51
N GLN A 18 3.89 -13.25 4.24
CA GLN A 18 2.54 -12.95 3.78
C GLN A 18 2.53 -11.93 2.65
N ILE A 19 3.28 -10.83 2.78
CA ILE A 19 3.38 -9.83 1.70
C ILE A 19 4.03 -10.42 0.44
N SER A 20 5.15 -11.16 0.58
CA SER A 20 5.83 -11.77 -0.56
C SER A 20 4.93 -12.77 -1.28
N ALA A 21 4.18 -13.60 -0.55
CA ALA A 21 3.22 -14.51 -1.17
C ALA A 21 2.09 -13.73 -1.85
N ALA A 22 1.49 -12.75 -1.17
CA ALA A 22 0.35 -12.01 -1.71
C ALA A 22 0.67 -11.22 -2.97
N MET A 23 1.82 -10.53 -3.01
CA MET A 23 2.18 -9.66 -4.11
C MET A 23 2.53 -10.46 -5.37
N SER A 24 3.13 -11.64 -5.25
CA SER A 24 3.33 -12.53 -6.41
C SER A 24 2.00 -12.92 -7.07
N TYR A 25 0.92 -13.13 -6.30
CA TYR A 25 -0.41 -13.37 -6.88
C TYR A 25 -1.05 -12.11 -7.48
N MET A 26 -0.66 -10.92 -7.01
CA MET A 26 -1.26 -9.64 -7.43
C MET A 26 -0.57 -9.05 -8.65
N PHE A 27 0.76 -9.14 -8.73
CA PHE A 27 1.57 -8.51 -9.78
C PHE A 27 2.36 -9.51 -10.63
N GLY A 28 2.33 -10.81 -10.29
CA GLY A 28 3.13 -11.84 -10.97
C GLY A 28 4.58 -11.95 -10.46
N ALA A 29 5.09 -10.91 -9.79
CA ALA A 29 6.39 -10.86 -9.13
C ALA A 29 6.34 -9.88 -7.95
N ASN A 30 7.40 -9.82 -7.13
CA ASN A 30 7.55 -8.79 -6.10
C ASN A 30 8.25 -7.53 -6.61
N ASP A 31 8.33 -7.30 -7.92
CA ASP A 31 9.08 -6.18 -8.47
C ASP A 31 8.34 -4.85 -8.34
N GLY A 32 9.11 -3.76 -8.27
CA GLY A 32 8.61 -2.41 -8.11
C GLY A 32 9.66 -1.37 -8.46
N ASN A 33 9.40 -0.12 -8.11
CA ASN A 33 10.34 0.96 -8.38
C ASN A 33 11.60 0.83 -7.52
N SER A 34 12.72 1.30 -8.07
CA SER A 34 13.96 1.45 -7.33
C SER A 34 13.80 2.56 -6.26
N PRO A 35 14.51 2.47 -5.11
CA PRO A 35 14.38 3.47 -4.05
C PRO A 35 14.70 4.91 -4.49
N ASP A 36 15.59 5.10 -5.46
CA ASP A 36 15.95 6.43 -5.97
C ASP A 36 14.80 7.14 -6.67
N ASP A 37 13.84 6.38 -7.19
CA ASP A 37 12.68 6.96 -7.86
C ASP A 37 11.71 7.65 -6.90
N ILE A 38 11.83 7.39 -5.59
CA ILE A 38 11.10 8.12 -4.54
C ILE A 38 11.31 9.64 -4.69
N ALA A 39 12.50 10.08 -5.11
CA ALA A 39 12.82 11.51 -5.28
C ALA A 39 11.92 12.24 -6.30
N ASN A 40 11.16 11.50 -7.13
CA ASN A 40 10.27 12.04 -8.16
C ASN A 40 8.79 12.06 -7.73
N THR A 41 8.45 11.57 -6.53
CA THR A 41 7.07 11.55 -6.04
C THR A 41 6.56 12.95 -5.67
N LYS A 42 5.24 13.14 -5.60
CA LYS A 42 4.58 14.35 -5.05
C LYS A 42 3.84 14.10 -3.74
N LEU A 43 3.72 12.85 -3.33
CA LEU A 43 3.12 12.45 -2.06
C LEU A 43 3.78 11.16 -1.57
N VAL A 44 4.13 11.10 -0.30
CA VAL A 44 4.68 9.93 0.37
C VAL A 44 3.69 9.49 1.43
N VAL A 45 3.17 8.27 1.32
CA VAL A 45 2.29 7.66 2.33
C VAL A 45 2.89 6.34 2.79
N MET A 46 3.16 6.24 4.09
CA MET A 46 3.87 5.10 4.69
C MET A 46 2.98 4.37 5.71
N PHE A 47 2.64 3.11 5.43
CA PHE A 47 1.87 2.25 6.34
C PHE A 47 2.78 1.34 7.17
N GLY A 48 2.77 1.50 8.49
CA GLY A 48 3.54 0.68 9.44
C GLY A 48 5.00 0.53 9.05
N ASN A 49 5.59 1.61 8.55
CA ASN A 49 6.90 1.62 7.92
C ASN A 49 7.87 2.56 8.63
N ASN A 50 9.11 2.11 8.78
CA ASN A 50 10.11 2.83 9.55
C ASN A 50 11.54 2.68 8.96
N PRO A 51 11.79 3.19 7.75
CA PRO A 51 13.10 3.10 7.10
C PRO A 51 14.25 3.73 7.89
N ALA A 52 14.00 4.71 8.76
CA ALA A 52 15.04 5.31 9.61
C ALA A 52 15.68 4.30 10.58
N GLU A 53 14.92 3.32 11.08
CA GLU A 53 15.41 2.25 11.97
C GLU A 53 15.62 0.91 11.26
N THR A 54 14.96 0.68 10.13
CA THR A 54 14.96 -0.66 9.48
C THR A 54 15.82 -0.71 8.22
N ARG A 55 16.23 0.45 7.68
CA ARG A 55 16.97 0.59 6.42
C ARG A 55 18.20 1.49 6.53
N MET A 56 18.80 1.59 7.71
CA MET A 56 19.94 2.49 8.00
C MET A 56 21.17 2.22 7.11
N SER A 57 21.36 0.98 6.66
CA SER A 57 22.59 0.51 6.01
C SER A 57 22.70 0.78 4.50
N GLY A 58 21.92 1.72 3.94
CA GLY A 58 22.27 2.28 2.62
C GLY A 58 21.28 2.09 1.47
N GLY A 59 20.00 1.79 1.73
CA GLY A 59 18.98 1.82 0.67
C GLY A 59 18.56 3.23 0.22
N GLY A 60 19.06 4.28 0.87
CA GLY A 60 18.79 5.68 0.53
C GLY A 60 17.35 6.16 0.77
N VAL A 61 16.43 5.32 1.25
CA VAL A 61 14.99 5.63 1.34
C VAL A 61 14.72 6.95 2.05
N THR A 62 15.27 7.16 3.25
CA THR A 62 15.09 8.43 3.99
C THR A 62 15.68 9.62 3.25
N TYR A 63 16.83 9.44 2.59
CA TYR A 63 17.45 10.47 1.75
C TYR A 63 16.58 10.83 0.53
N TYR A 64 16.01 9.83 -0.16
CA TYR A 64 15.17 10.08 -1.33
C TYR A 64 13.81 10.67 -0.97
N VAL A 65 13.28 10.38 0.22
CA VAL A 65 12.11 11.09 0.76
C VAL A 65 12.42 12.57 0.95
N GLU A 66 13.55 12.92 1.56
CA GLU A 66 13.95 14.33 1.69
C GLU A 66 14.17 14.99 0.31
N GLN A 67 14.77 14.26 -0.65
CA GLN A 67 14.90 14.76 -2.02
C GLN A 67 13.55 15.03 -2.69
N ALA A 68 12.55 14.17 -2.47
CA ALA A 68 11.20 14.43 -2.97
C ALA A 68 10.62 15.71 -2.34
N ARG A 69 10.80 15.88 -1.03
CA ARG A 69 10.37 17.09 -0.32
C ARG A 69 11.04 18.34 -0.90
N GLU A 70 12.35 18.30 -1.13
CA GLU A 70 13.11 19.41 -1.71
C GLU A 70 12.71 19.72 -3.16
N ARG A 71 12.43 18.71 -3.98
CA ARG A 71 12.19 18.88 -5.43
C ARG A 71 10.76 19.23 -5.78
N SER A 72 9.80 18.62 -5.10
CA SER A 72 8.38 18.68 -5.47
C SER A 72 7.47 19.15 -4.33
N ASN A 73 8.04 19.52 -3.17
CA ASN A 73 7.28 19.77 -1.94
C ASN A 73 6.36 18.59 -1.58
N ALA A 74 6.85 17.37 -1.83
CA ALA A 74 6.08 16.16 -1.56
C ALA A 74 5.68 16.11 -0.08
N ARG A 75 4.39 15.98 0.22
CA ARG A 75 3.96 15.76 1.59
C ARG A 75 4.32 14.34 2.05
N MET A 76 4.69 14.20 3.31
CA MET A 76 4.99 12.93 3.96
C MET A 76 3.96 12.62 5.04
N ILE A 77 3.19 11.56 4.82
CA ILE A 77 2.17 11.05 5.75
C ILE A 77 2.62 9.70 6.29
N VAL A 78 2.75 9.59 7.60
CA VAL A 78 3.14 8.34 8.29
C VAL A 78 1.95 7.79 9.05
N ILE A 79 1.56 6.56 8.74
CA ILE A 79 0.49 5.81 9.39
C ILE A 79 1.14 4.71 10.21
N ASP A 80 1.24 4.90 11.51
CA ASP A 80 1.91 3.95 12.41
C ASP A 80 1.32 4.07 13.82
N PRO A 81 1.12 2.96 14.55
CA PRO A 81 0.68 3.02 15.95
C PRO A 81 1.66 3.78 16.86
N ARG A 82 2.94 3.90 16.47
CA ARG A 82 3.97 4.64 17.20
C ARG A 82 4.43 5.83 16.38
N TYR A 83 4.69 6.93 17.08
CA TYR A 83 5.48 8.01 16.52
C TYR A 83 6.95 7.57 16.45
N ASN A 84 7.33 7.01 15.30
CA ASN A 84 8.60 6.31 15.09
C ASN A 84 9.71 7.25 14.59
N ASP A 85 10.95 6.77 14.51
CA ASP A 85 12.10 7.60 14.11
C ASP A 85 11.99 8.12 12.67
N THR A 86 11.23 7.46 11.79
CA THR A 86 11.00 7.96 10.42
C THR A 86 10.13 9.19 10.42
N ALA A 87 9.10 9.24 11.27
CA ALA A 87 8.31 10.43 11.53
C ALA A 87 9.18 11.46 12.25
N ALA A 88 9.34 11.36 13.57
CA ALA A 88 10.25 12.19 14.40
C ALA A 88 10.43 13.67 13.97
N GLY A 89 9.36 14.33 13.52
CA GLY A 89 9.33 15.74 13.12
C GLY A 89 9.66 16.02 11.65
N ARG A 90 9.80 14.98 10.82
CA ARG A 90 10.03 15.07 9.36
C ARG A 90 8.76 14.92 8.55
N GLU A 91 7.75 14.27 9.12
CA GLU A 91 6.45 14.08 8.49
C GLU A 91 5.63 15.37 8.50
N ASP A 92 4.78 15.53 7.50
CA ASP A 92 3.74 16.56 7.47
C ASP A 92 2.49 16.14 8.27
N GLU A 93 2.27 14.83 8.41
CA GLU A 93 1.18 14.28 9.22
C GLU A 93 1.50 12.88 9.73
N TRP A 94 1.26 12.64 11.01
CA TRP A 94 1.25 11.31 11.61
C TRP A 94 -0.18 10.91 11.97
N LEU A 95 -0.61 9.74 11.50
CA LEU A 95 -1.90 9.15 11.79
C LEU A 95 -1.73 7.93 12.72
N PRO A 96 -2.03 8.06 14.02
CA PRO A 96 -1.95 6.95 14.95
C PRO A 96 -3.05 5.94 14.67
N ILE A 97 -2.67 4.80 14.10
CA ILE A 97 -3.60 3.71 13.79
C ILE A 97 -3.62 2.67 14.91
N ARG A 98 -4.79 2.11 15.21
CA ARG A 98 -4.88 0.91 16.06
C ARG A 98 -4.13 -0.26 15.39
N PRO A 99 -3.18 -0.94 16.07
CA PRO A 99 -2.44 -2.05 15.48
C PRO A 99 -3.33 -3.13 14.84
N GLY A 100 -2.96 -3.57 13.63
CA GLY A 100 -3.65 -4.63 12.90
C GLY A 100 -4.92 -4.19 12.17
N THR A 101 -5.16 -2.88 12.03
CA THR A 101 -6.38 -2.33 11.40
C THR A 101 -6.13 -1.60 10.08
N ASP A 102 -4.90 -1.66 9.55
CA ASP A 102 -4.48 -0.99 8.31
C ASP A 102 -5.32 -1.40 7.11
N GLY A 103 -5.75 -2.66 7.04
CA GLY A 103 -6.63 -3.14 5.98
C GLY A 103 -8.00 -2.45 5.99
N ALA A 104 -8.55 -2.15 7.17
CA ALA A 104 -9.80 -1.40 7.29
C ALA A 104 -9.63 0.06 6.85
N LEU A 105 -8.51 0.69 7.22
CA LEU A 105 -8.17 2.03 6.75
C LEU A 105 -8.05 2.08 5.22
N ALA A 106 -7.28 1.15 4.63
CA ALA A 106 -7.09 1.09 3.18
C ALA A 106 -8.41 0.85 2.43
N CYS A 107 -9.28 -0.03 2.93
CA CYS A 107 -10.61 -0.24 2.36
C CYS A 107 -11.48 1.02 2.40
N ALA A 108 -11.41 1.83 3.46
CA ALA A 108 -12.18 3.07 3.55
C ALA A 108 -11.60 4.21 2.71
N ILE A 109 -10.29 4.27 2.55
CA ILE A 109 -9.65 5.13 1.56
C ILE A 109 -10.14 4.75 0.16
N ALA A 110 -10.12 3.46 -0.18
CA ALA A 110 -10.63 2.96 -1.45
C ALA A 110 -12.11 3.31 -1.66
N TRP A 111 -12.93 3.23 -0.62
CA TRP A 111 -14.33 3.63 -0.68
C TRP A 111 -14.47 5.08 -1.14
N VAL A 112 -13.75 6.01 -0.50
CA VAL A 112 -13.78 7.44 -0.86
C VAL A 112 -13.29 7.65 -2.30
N LEU A 113 -12.16 7.04 -2.66
CA LEU A 113 -11.63 7.13 -4.03
C LEU A 113 -12.65 6.67 -5.08
N ILE A 114 -13.37 5.58 -4.81
CA ILE A 114 -14.38 5.04 -5.72
C ILE A 114 -15.61 5.96 -5.77
N THR A 115 -16.15 6.38 -4.62
CA THR A 115 -17.38 7.16 -4.57
C THR A 115 -17.21 8.60 -5.07
N GLU A 116 -16.01 9.15 -4.94
CA GLU A 116 -15.67 10.49 -5.44
C GLU A 116 -15.09 10.47 -6.87
N ASN A 117 -15.07 9.30 -7.53
CA ASN A 117 -14.53 9.10 -8.88
C ASN A 117 -13.05 9.56 -9.04
N MET A 118 -12.23 9.31 -8.02
CA MET A 118 -10.80 9.64 -7.99
C MET A 118 -9.90 8.45 -8.38
N VAL A 119 -10.48 7.39 -8.95
CA VAL A 119 -9.75 6.24 -9.45
C VAL A 119 -9.27 6.46 -10.88
N ASP A 120 -8.13 5.86 -11.24
CA ASP A 120 -7.62 5.83 -12.61
C ASP A 120 -8.34 4.74 -13.41
N GLN A 121 -9.56 5.04 -13.85
CA GLN A 121 -10.40 4.09 -14.58
C GLN A 121 -9.71 3.55 -15.86
N PRO A 122 -9.02 4.37 -16.69
CA PRO A 122 -8.28 3.85 -17.84
C PRO A 122 -7.20 2.82 -17.47
N PHE A 123 -6.48 3.03 -16.36
CA PHE A 123 -5.51 2.05 -15.85
C PHE A 123 -6.23 0.75 -15.43
N LEU A 124 -7.31 0.87 -14.66
CA LEU A 124 -8.06 -0.28 -14.14
C LEU A 124 -8.69 -1.11 -15.27
N ASP A 125 -9.29 -0.48 -16.27
CA ASP A 125 -9.90 -1.16 -17.43
C ASP A 125 -8.87 -1.92 -18.26
N LYS A 126 -7.63 -1.41 -18.34
CA LYS A 126 -6.58 -1.94 -19.21
C LYS A 126 -5.69 -2.99 -18.54
N TYR A 127 -5.39 -2.81 -17.25
CA TYR A 127 -4.34 -3.55 -16.56
C TYR A 127 -4.84 -4.40 -15.39
N CYS A 128 -6.13 -4.33 -15.03
CA CYS A 128 -6.66 -5.07 -13.90
C CYS A 128 -7.73 -6.09 -14.31
N VAL A 129 -7.79 -7.19 -13.56
CA VAL A 129 -8.82 -8.21 -13.67
C VAL A 129 -9.64 -8.19 -12.38
N GLY A 130 -10.96 -8.14 -12.50
CA GLY A 130 -11.90 -8.21 -11.38
C GLY A 130 -11.99 -6.95 -10.51
N TYR A 131 -11.68 -5.77 -11.04
CA TYR A 131 -11.93 -4.51 -10.34
C TYR A 131 -13.44 -4.20 -10.28
N ASP A 132 -14.11 -4.28 -11.42
CA ASP A 132 -15.54 -4.05 -11.62
C ASP A 132 -16.15 -5.13 -12.52
N GLU A 133 -17.45 -5.06 -12.79
CA GLU A 133 -18.14 -6.03 -13.66
C GLU A 133 -17.55 -6.14 -15.08
N LYS A 134 -16.93 -5.07 -15.61
CA LYS A 134 -16.35 -5.11 -16.97
C LYS A 134 -15.07 -5.94 -17.02
N THR A 135 -14.28 -5.87 -15.96
CA THR A 135 -13.00 -6.54 -15.82
C THR A 135 -13.11 -7.90 -15.12
N LEU A 136 -14.30 -8.26 -14.64
CA LEU A 136 -14.59 -9.51 -13.95
C LEU A 136 -14.57 -10.70 -14.94
N PRO A 137 -13.89 -11.83 -14.62
CA PRO A 137 -13.95 -13.03 -15.45
C PRO A 137 -15.39 -13.53 -15.64
N ALA A 138 -15.74 -13.97 -16.85
CA ALA A 138 -17.11 -14.35 -17.21
C ALA A 138 -17.70 -15.52 -16.39
N ASN A 139 -16.85 -16.33 -15.75
CA ASN A 139 -17.26 -17.44 -14.89
C ASN A 139 -17.36 -17.06 -13.41
N ALA A 140 -17.00 -15.83 -13.03
CA ALA A 140 -17.11 -15.37 -11.66
C ALA A 140 -18.56 -14.96 -11.33
N PRO A 141 -19.02 -15.14 -10.08
CA PRO A 141 -20.34 -14.67 -9.66
C PRO A 141 -20.49 -13.16 -9.83
N ARG A 142 -21.71 -12.71 -10.14
CA ARG A 142 -22.05 -11.27 -10.14
C ARG A 142 -21.68 -10.64 -8.79
N ASN A 143 -21.18 -9.41 -8.82
CA ASN A 143 -20.67 -8.67 -7.66
C ASN A 143 -19.48 -9.33 -6.93
N ALA A 144 -18.78 -10.29 -7.55
CA ALA A 144 -17.55 -10.86 -6.96
C ALA A 144 -16.30 -9.97 -7.16
N HIS A 145 -16.45 -8.83 -7.82
CA HIS A 145 -15.35 -7.90 -8.10
C HIS A 145 -15.02 -7.00 -6.90
N TYR A 146 -13.81 -6.42 -6.89
CA TYR A 146 -13.29 -5.61 -5.78
C TYR A 146 -14.20 -4.42 -5.43
N LYS A 147 -14.68 -3.68 -6.44
CA LYS A 147 -15.55 -2.52 -6.23
C LYS A 147 -16.84 -2.87 -5.46
N ALA A 148 -17.46 -4.02 -5.72
CA ALA A 148 -18.66 -4.45 -5.00
C ALA A 148 -18.34 -4.78 -3.52
N TYR A 149 -17.20 -5.42 -3.26
CA TYR A 149 -16.73 -5.64 -1.89
C TYR A 149 -16.56 -4.34 -1.11
N ILE A 150 -15.94 -3.32 -1.72
CA ILE A 150 -15.74 -2.02 -1.06
C ILE A 150 -17.07 -1.29 -0.82
N LEU A 151 -17.97 -1.31 -1.80
CA LEU A 151 -19.26 -0.63 -1.70
C LEU A 151 -20.30 -1.38 -0.85
N GLY A 152 -20.00 -2.60 -0.39
CA GLY A 152 -20.92 -3.41 0.42
C GLY A 152 -21.97 -4.15 -0.41
N GLU A 153 -21.76 -4.28 -1.71
CA GLU A 153 -22.61 -5.01 -2.66
C GLU A 153 -22.15 -6.47 -2.84
N GLY A 154 -21.02 -6.82 -2.23
CA GLY A 154 -20.46 -8.17 -2.19
C GLY A 154 -21.05 -9.05 -1.08
N PRO A 155 -20.50 -10.26 -0.88
CA PRO A 155 -21.08 -11.26 0.02
C PRO A 155 -21.18 -10.86 1.51
N ASP A 156 -20.34 -9.93 1.98
CA ASP A 156 -20.35 -9.51 3.38
C ASP A 156 -21.37 -8.41 3.69
N GLY A 157 -21.95 -7.77 2.67
CA GLY A 157 -22.98 -6.73 2.81
C GLY A 157 -22.52 -5.47 3.55
N ILE A 158 -21.21 -5.24 3.73
CA ILE A 158 -20.68 -4.15 4.56
C ILE A 158 -19.95 -3.14 3.69
N ALA A 159 -20.54 -1.96 3.51
CA ALA A 159 -19.87 -0.83 2.88
C ALA A 159 -18.69 -0.37 3.75
N LYS A 160 -17.51 -0.20 3.13
CA LYS A 160 -16.28 0.18 3.83
C LYS A 160 -16.20 1.70 4.02
N THR A 161 -17.22 2.31 4.60
CA THR A 161 -17.26 3.78 4.72
C THR A 161 -16.21 4.31 5.71
N PRO A 162 -15.85 5.60 5.64
CA PRO A 162 -15.00 6.24 6.63
C PRO A 162 -15.49 6.07 8.08
N GLU A 163 -16.81 6.14 8.32
CA GLU A 163 -17.41 5.97 9.65
C GLU A 163 -17.30 4.54 10.16
N TRP A 164 -17.36 3.56 9.26
CA TRP A 164 -17.11 2.16 9.57
C TRP A 164 -15.65 1.96 9.99
N ALA A 165 -14.70 2.48 9.20
CA ALA A 165 -13.28 2.34 9.51
C ALA A 165 -12.86 3.13 10.75
N ALA A 166 -13.47 4.29 11.02
CA ALA A 166 -13.13 5.10 12.19
C ALA A 166 -13.32 4.34 13.52
N LYS A 167 -14.37 3.52 13.61
CA LYS A 167 -14.65 2.67 14.79
C LYS A 167 -13.61 1.56 14.97
N ILE A 168 -12.98 1.12 13.88
CA ILE A 168 -12.02 0.01 13.87
C ILE A 168 -10.60 0.54 14.13
N THR A 169 -10.23 1.58 13.39
CA THR A 169 -8.86 2.12 13.28
C THR A 169 -8.52 3.15 14.36
N SER A 170 -9.54 3.73 15.00
CA SER A 170 -9.43 4.90 15.88
C SER A 170 -9.01 6.20 15.17
N ILE A 171 -8.97 6.23 13.82
CA ILE A 171 -8.74 7.43 13.03
C ILE A 171 -10.10 8.09 12.71
N PRO A 172 -10.29 9.40 12.95
CA PRO A 172 -11.54 10.09 12.63
C PRO A 172 -11.93 9.97 11.15
N ALA A 173 -13.23 9.87 10.87
CA ALA A 173 -13.75 9.75 9.51
C ALA A 173 -13.29 10.91 8.61
N GLU A 174 -13.26 12.16 9.12
CA GLU A 174 -12.79 13.30 8.34
C GLU A 174 -11.33 13.15 7.92
N LYS A 175 -10.49 12.54 8.76
CA LYS A 175 -9.08 12.27 8.45
C LYS A 175 -8.90 11.19 7.38
N ILE A 176 -9.75 10.16 7.40
CA ILE A 176 -9.76 9.14 6.35
C ILE A 176 -10.16 9.76 5.00
N ILE A 177 -11.18 10.62 4.98
CA ILE A 177 -11.62 11.34 3.78
C ILE A 177 -10.52 12.27 3.27
N GLN A 178 -9.90 13.05 4.16
CA GLN A 178 -8.78 13.93 3.82
C GLN A 178 -7.64 13.14 3.17
N LEU A 179 -7.18 12.07 3.83
CA LEU A 179 -6.12 11.20 3.32
C LEU A 179 -6.46 10.61 1.95
N ALA A 180 -7.70 10.14 1.76
CA ALA A 180 -8.12 9.59 0.49
C ALA A 180 -8.10 10.63 -0.64
N ARG A 181 -8.56 11.85 -0.38
CA ARG A 181 -8.51 12.95 -1.36
C ARG A 181 -7.09 13.37 -1.68
N GLU A 182 -6.20 13.37 -0.70
CA GLU A 182 -4.78 13.64 -0.93
C GLU A 182 -4.14 12.56 -1.82
N ILE A 183 -4.40 11.28 -1.52
CA ILE A 183 -3.96 10.15 -2.35
C ILE A 183 -4.54 10.24 -3.77
N GLY A 184 -5.84 10.51 -3.91
CA GLY A 184 -6.51 10.58 -5.21
C GLY A 184 -6.12 11.79 -6.06
N SER A 185 -5.67 12.89 -5.43
CA SER A 185 -5.26 14.11 -6.13
C SER A 185 -3.77 14.15 -6.47
N ALA A 186 -2.95 13.30 -5.82
CA ALA A 186 -1.52 13.26 -6.03
C ALA A 186 -1.13 12.28 -7.15
N LYS A 187 -0.47 12.79 -8.19
CA LYS A 187 0.15 11.97 -9.23
C LYS A 187 1.52 12.53 -9.67
N PRO A 188 2.61 11.78 -9.51
CA PRO A 188 2.70 10.46 -8.87
C PRO A 188 2.58 10.50 -7.33
N ALA A 189 2.05 9.42 -6.75
CA ALA A 189 2.06 9.17 -5.31
C ALA A 189 2.81 7.89 -4.99
N TYR A 190 3.68 7.99 -3.99
CA TYR A 190 4.48 6.91 -3.45
C TYR A 190 3.80 6.39 -2.20
N ILE A 191 3.06 5.30 -2.35
CA ILE A 191 2.37 4.62 -1.26
C ILE A 191 3.17 3.35 -0.97
N CYS A 192 3.60 3.15 0.26
CA CYS A 192 4.35 1.96 0.63
C CYS A 192 3.94 1.43 2.01
N GLN A 193 4.32 0.19 2.27
CA GLN A 193 4.10 -0.47 3.55
C GLN A 193 5.38 -1.14 4.05
N GLY A 194 5.56 -1.08 5.37
CA GLY A 194 6.57 -1.85 6.07
C GLY A 194 6.11 -3.30 6.27
N TRP A 195 6.78 -4.00 7.18
CA TRP A 195 6.42 -5.38 7.53
C TRP A 195 5.47 -5.50 8.70
N GLY A 196 5.20 -4.41 9.42
CA GLY A 196 4.26 -4.40 10.55
C GLY A 196 2.85 -4.83 10.16
N PRO A 197 2.21 -4.23 9.13
CA PRO A 197 0.80 -4.47 8.81
C PRO A 197 0.46 -5.94 8.52
N GLN A 198 1.38 -6.70 7.94
CA GLN A 198 1.15 -8.14 7.68
C GLN A 198 1.43 -9.04 8.90
N ARG A 199 1.95 -8.60 10.04
CA ARG A 199 2.32 -9.53 11.14
C ARG A 199 1.14 -9.93 12.02
N HIS A 200 0.06 -10.36 11.38
CA HIS A 200 -1.22 -10.70 11.98
C HIS A 200 -1.87 -11.84 11.20
N SER A 201 -2.93 -12.43 11.76
CA SER A 201 -3.78 -13.37 11.01
C SER A 201 -4.34 -12.69 9.76
N ASN A 202 -4.26 -13.37 8.62
CA ASN A 202 -4.70 -12.86 7.31
C ASN A 202 -3.97 -11.58 6.85
N GLY A 203 -2.75 -11.32 7.34
CA GLY A 203 -1.99 -10.11 7.01
C GLY A 203 -1.65 -9.99 5.52
N GLU A 204 -1.73 -11.08 4.74
CA GLU A 204 -1.63 -11.04 3.29
C GLU A 204 -2.77 -10.22 2.66
N GLN A 205 -3.96 -10.23 3.26
CA GLN A 205 -5.09 -9.40 2.81
C GLN A 205 -4.87 -7.92 3.17
N THR A 206 -4.32 -7.64 4.34
CA THR A 206 -3.92 -6.27 4.72
C THR A 206 -2.91 -5.72 3.72
N SER A 207 -1.90 -6.52 3.35
CA SER A 207 -0.91 -6.09 2.36
C SER A 207 -1.52 -5.83 0.98
N ARG A 208 -2.44 -6.67 0.52
CA ARG A 208 -3.20 -6.42 -0.72
C ARG A 208 -4.06 -5.17 -0.62
N ALA A 209 -4.73 -4.95 0.49
CA ALA A 209 -5.59 -3.78 0.68
C ALA A 209 -4.80 -2.47 0.57
N ILE A 210 -3.60 -2.40 1.17
CA ILE A 210 -2.72 -1.23 1.01
C ILE A 210 -2.22 -1.11 -0.43
N ALA A 211 -1.78 -2.22 -1.04
CA ALA A 211 -1.30 -2.22 -2.43
C ALA A 211 -2.38 -1.78 -3.45
N MET A 212 -3.65 -2.08 -3.16
CA MET A 212 -4.77 -1.63 -3.99
C MET A 212 -4.86 -0.12 -4.09
N LEU A 213 -4.37 0.66 -3.12
CA LEU A 213 -4.39 2.12 -3.21
C LEU A 213 -3.55 2.62 -4.40
N SER A 214 -2.37 2.03 -4.61
CA SER A 214 -1.53 2.34 -5.79
C SER A 214 -2.17 1.88 -7.09
N VAL A 215 -2.85 0.74 -7.09
CA VAL A 215 -3.57 0.21 -8.26
C VAL A 215 -4.74 1.13 -8.63
N LEU A 216 -5.58 1.49 -7.66
CA LEU A 216 -6.75 2.35 -7.85
C LEU A 216 -6.38 3.73 -8.38
N THR A 217 -5.23 4.26 -8.00
CA THR A 217 -4.75 5.59 -8.43
C THR A 217 -3.79 5.53 -9.62
N GLY A 218 -3.52 4.35 -10.17
CA GLY A 218 -2.64 4.14 -11.31
C GLY A 218 -1.20 4.61 -11.06
N ASN A 219 -0.67 4.38 -9.86
CA ASN A 219 0.71 4.71 -9.47
C ASN A 219 1.68 3.54 -9.70
N VAL A 220 1.19 2.39 -10.14
CA VAL A 220 2.02 1.24 -10.49
C VAL A 220 2.71 1.46 -11.84
N GLY A 221 4.04 1.31 -11.87
CA GLY A 221 4.84 1.33 -13.11
C GLY A 221 5.14 2.72 -13.67
N ILE A 222 4.84 3.80 -12.94
CA ILE A 222 5.19 5.17 -13.34
C ILE A 222 6.36 5.70 -12.51
N ASN A 223 7.08 6.67 -13.07
CA ASN A 223 8.16 7.38 -12.37
C ASN A 223 7.60 8.18 -11.17
N GLY A 224 8.23 8.05 -10.00
CA GLY A 224 7.79 8.62 -8.73
C GLY A 224 6.62 7.87 -8.07
N GLY A 225 6.10 6.81 -8.69
CA GLY A 225 5.05 5.96 -8.15
C GLY A 225 5.59 4.82 -7.28
N ASN A 226 4.70 3.90 -6.90
CA ASN A 226 5.07 2.62 -6.28
C ASN A 226 3.94 1.60 -6.46
N SER A 227 4.26 0.31 -6.36
CA SER A 227 3.27 -0.78 -6.39
C SER A 227 2.42 -0.89 -5.12
N GLY A 228 2.70 -0.10 -4.08
CA GLY A 228 2.03 -0.21 -2.78
C GLY A 228 2.65 -1.29 -1.90
N VAL A 229 3.82 -1.81 -2.29
CA VAL A 229 4.61 -2.81 -1.57
C VAL A 229 5.64 -2.06 -0.71
N ARG A 230 6.86 -2.56 -0.60
CA ARG A 230 7.93 -1.93 0.19
C ARG A 230 8.76 -0.96 -0.66
N GLU A 231 9.70 -0.27 -0.03
CA GLU A 231 10.41 0.89 -0.58
C GLU A 231 11.49 0.61 -1.61
N GLY A 232 11.45 -0.57 -2.21
CA GLY A 232 12.48 -1.10 -3.08
C GLY A 232 12.30 -2.60 -3.10
N SER A 233 11.67 -3.09 -4.15
CA SER A 233 11.33 -4.49 -4.28
C SER A 233 12.05 -5.02 -5.50
N TRP A 234 13.09 -5.78 -5.21
CA TRP A 234 13.92 -6.51 -6.15
C TRP A 234 13.88 -7.96 -5.68
N ASP A 235 13.31 -8.87 -6.46
CA ASP A 235 13.50 -10.29 -6.20
C ASP A 235 14.87 -10.71 -6.78
N TRP A 236 15.74 -11.22 -5.91
CA TRP A 236 16.84 -12.06 -6.34
C TRP A 236 16.22 -13.43 -6.57
N GLY A 237 15.82 -13.71 -7.82
CA GLY A 237 15.14 -14.95 -8.21
C GLY A 237 15.73 -16.23 -7.62
#